data_AF-A0A814H554-F1
#
_entry.id   AF-A0A814H554-F1
#
_cell.length_a   1.000
_cell.length_b   1.000
_cell.length_c   1.000
_cell.angle_alpha   90.00
_cell.angle_beta   90.00
_cell.angle_gamma   90.00
#
_symmetry.space_group_name_H-M   'P 1'
#
loop_
_entity.id
_entity.type
_entity.pdbx_description
1 polymer ?
#
loop_
_entity_poly.entity_id
_entity_poly.type
_entity_poly.pdbx_seq_one_letter_code
_entity_poly.pdbx_strand_id
1 'polypeptide(L)'
;MVEINEVWHWEKLGLLFEVYVDMFLKGKQEADGYPENVKTEEKKKDYIKDYYDREGVQLDADKIQKNKAIITMQIFLTIIHNADFSHYVQVFYLTNENMHE
;
A
#
# COMPACT_ATOMS: atom_id res chain seq x y z
N MET A 1 16.61 18.19 27.99
CA MET A 1 17.44 18.35 26.79
C MET A 1 16.51 18.26 25.60
N VAL A 2 16.56 19.24 24.70
CA VAL A 2 15.75 19.25 23.48
C VAL A 2 16.67 18.80 22.35
N GLU A 3 16.34 17.70 21.69
CA GLU A 3 16.99 17.28 20.45
C GLU A 3 16.32 18.00 19.28
N ILE A 4 17.12 18.73 18.50
CA ILE A 4 16.67 19.35 17.26
C ILE A 4 17.02 18.37 16.14
N ASN A 5 15.99 17.81 15.50
CA ASN A 5 16.14 16.95 14.33
C ASN A 5 15.83 17.78 13.08
N GLU A 6 16.81 17.96 12.20
CA GLU A 6 16.58 18.57 10.88
C GLU A 6 15.88 17.54 9.97
N VAL A 7 14.64 17.86 9.59
CA VAL A 7 13.87 17.07 8.62
C VAL A 7 14.04 17.70 7.24
N TRP A 8 14.77 17.03 6.37
CA TRP A 8 14.96 17.47 5.00
C TRP A 8 13.77 17.02 4.14
N HIS A 9 13.00 17.99 3.63
CA HIS A 9 11.94 17.74 2.65
C HIS A 9 12.52 17.79 1.24
N TRP A 10 12.50 16.66 0.53
CA TRP A 10 12.82 16.62 -0.90
C TRP A 10 11.58 16.19 -1.67
N GLU A 11 11.00 17.09 -2.47
CA GLU A 11 9.76 16.82 -3.24
C GLU A 11 9.86 15.55 -4.11
N LYS A 12 11.05 15.27 -4.66
CA LYS A 12 11.32 14.05 -5.44
C LYS A 12 11.24 12.75 -4.64
N LEU A 13 11.53 12.77 -3.33
CA LEU A 13 11.42 11.57 -2.50
C LEU A 13 9.95 11.21 -2.24
N GLY A 14 9.06 12.20 -2.11
CA GLY A 14 7.62 11.97 -1.92
C GLY A 14 7.02 11.18 -3.09
N LEU A 15 7.30 11.61 -4.33
CA LEU A 15 6.82 10.93 -5.54
C LEU A 15 7.40 9.51 -5.68
N LEU A 16 8.69 9.32 -5.35
CA LEU A 16 9.30 8.00 -5.40
C LEU A 16 8.68 7.06 -4.35
N PHE A 17 8.36 7.59 -3.19
CA PHE A 17 7.72 6.85 -2.11
C PHE A 17 6.27 6.49 -2.45
N GLU A 18 5.50 7.40 -3.02
CA GLU A 18 4.14 7.15 -3.51
C GLU A 18 4.12 6.01 -4.55
N VAL A 19 4.99 6.08 -5.56
CA VAL A 19 5.14 5.02 -6.57
C VAL A 19 5.54 3.67 -5.95
N TYR A 20 6.38 3.69 -4.91
CA TYR A 20 6.76 2.48 -4.19
C TYR A 20 5.59 1.86 -3.41
N VAL A 21 4.80 2.70 -2.74
CA VAL A 21 3.59 2.28 -2.01
C VAL A 21 2.57 1.69 -2.98
N ASP A 22 2.31 2.35 -4.11
CA ASP A 22 1.37 1.87 -5.13
C ASP A 22 1.79 0.53 -5.73
N MET A 23 3.08 0.39 -6.05
CA MET A 23 3.64 -0.87 -6.56
C MET A 23 3.43 -2.01 -5.57
N PHE A 24 3.62 -1.73 -4.28
CA PHE A 24 3.45 -2.70 -3.22
C PHE A 24 1.97 -3.08 -3.03
N LEU A 25 1.07 -2.10 -2.94
CA LEU A 25 -0.37 -2.33 -2.82
C LEU A 25 -0.90 -3.14 -3.98
N LYS A 26 -0.49 -2.79 -5.22
CA LYS A 26 -0.83 -3.54 -6.43
C LYS A 26 -0.38 -4.99 -6.35
N GLY A 27 0.92 -5.21 -6.08
CA GLY A 27 1.50 -6.55 -6.04
C GLY A 27 0.88 -7.44 -4.96
N LYS A 28 0.60 -6.87 -3.78
CA LYS A 28 -0.13 -7.53 -2.69
C LYS A 28 -1.52 -7.94 -3.15
N GLN A 29 -2.31 -6.99 -3.65
CA GLN A 29 -3.72 -7.24 -3.97
C GLN A 29 -3.87 -8.25 -5.10
N GLU A 30 -3.00 -8.18 -6.12
CA GLU A 30 -2.95 -9.17 -7.20
C GLU A 30 -2.58 -10.57 -6.67
N ALA A 31 -1.61 -10.65 -5.76
CA ALA A 31 -1.18 -11.91 -5.16
C ALA A 31 -2.21 -12.54 -4.21
N ASP A 32 -3.12 -11.78 -3.62
CA ASP A 32 -4.22 -12.30 -2.80
C ASP A 32 -5.26 -13.04 -3.66
N GLY A 33 -5.35 -12.69 -4.95
CA GLY A 33 -6.30 -13.23 -5.90
C GLY A 33 -7.74 -12.72 -5.69
N TYR A 34 -8.65 -13.18 -6.55
CA TYR A 34 -10.06 -12.79 -6.44
C TYR A 34 -10.72 -13.40 -5.19
N PRO A 35 -11.59 -12.64 -4.51
CA PRO A 35 -12.50 -13.16 -3.50
C PRO A 35 -13.39 -14.30 -4.04
N GLU A 36 -13.81 -15.22 -3.17
CA GLU A 36 -14.58 -16.42 -3.58
C GLU A 36 -15.94 -16.10 -4.25
N ASN A 37 -16.51 -14.93 -3.96
CA ASN A 37 -17.77 -14.44 -4.54
C ASN A 37 -17.61 -13.80 -5.93
N VAL A 38 -16.38 -13.60 -6.40
CA VAL A 38 -16.03 -13.02 -7.70
C VAL A 38 -15.65 -14.13 -8.68
N LYS A 39 -16.64 -14.61 -9.45
CA LYS A 39 -16.47 -15.74 -10.40
C LYS A 39 -16.76 -15.38 -11.86
N THR A 40 -17.55 -14.34 -12.09
CA THR A 40 -17.91 -13.89 -13.43
C THR A 40 -16.98 -12.77 -13.87
N GLU A 41 -16.78 -12.64 -15.17
CA GLU A 41 -15.94 -11.56 -15.74
C GLU A 41 -16.46 -10.16 -15.40
N GLU A 42 -17.78 -9.99 -15.29
CA GLU A 42 -18.39 -8.73 -14.86
C GLU A 42 -17.98 -8.37 -13.41
N LYS A 43 -18.09 -9.33 -12.49
CA LYS A 43 -17.67 -9.13 -11.09
C LYS A 43 -16.16 -8.89 -10.95
N LYS A 44 -15.34 -9.47 -11.84
CA LYS A 44 -13.89 -9.19 -11.84
C LYS A 44 -13.62 -7.74 -12.23
N LYS A 45 -14.34 -7.22 -13.24
CA LYS A 45 -14.24 -5.81 -13.64
C LYS A 45 -14.71 -4.88 -12.53
N ASP A 46 -15.84 -5.20 -11.89
CA ASP A 46 -16.36 -4.44 -10.75
C ASP A 46 -15.34 -4.42 -9.61
N TYR A 47 -14.76 -5.58 -9.29
CA TYR A 47 -13.72 -5.70 -8.26
C TYR A 47 -12.50 -4.80 -8.54
N ILE A 48 -12.01 -4.79 -9.77
CA ILE A 48 -10.87 -3.94 -10.17
C ILE A 48 -11.24 -2.46 -10.08
N LYS A 49 -12.44 -2.10 -10.56
CA LYS A 49 -12.93 -0.73 -10.51
C LYS A 49 -13.10 -0.25 -9.08
N ASP A 50 -13.74 -1.04 -8.22
CA ASP A 50 -13.94 -0.72 -6.80
C ASP A 50 -12.60 -0.56 -6.07
N TYR A 51 -11.59 -1.36 -6.43
CA TYR A 51 -10.26 -1.22 -5.86
C TYR A 51 -9.59 0.09 -6.29
N TYR A 52 -9.67 0.43 -7.58
CA TYR A 52 -9.16 1.70 -8.10
C TYR A 52 -9.87 2.90 -7.47
N ASP A 53 -11.20 2.87 -7.35
CA ASP A 53 -11.98 3.98 -6.79
C ASP A 53 -11.66 4.22 -5.30
N ARG A 54 -11.27 3.18 -4.55
CA ARG A 54 -10.91 3.29 -3.12
C ARG A 54 -9.44 3.65 -2.89
N GLU A 55 -8.53 2.99 -3.61
CA GLU A 55 -7.10 3.04 -3.32
C GLU A 55 -6.31 3.84 -4.37
N GLY A 56 -6.92 4.24 -5.49
CA GLY A 56 -6.23 4.90 -6.62
C GLY A 56 -5.33 3.99 -7.45
N VAL A 57 -5.20 2.71 -7.08
CA VAL A 57 -4.26 1.76 -7.67
C VAL A 57 -4.94 0.88 -8.73
N GLN A 58 -4.43 0.92 -9.96
CA GLN A 58 -4.95 0.12 -11.07
C GLN A 58 -4.37 -1.31 -11.05
N LEU A 59 -5.22 -2.31 -10.81
CA LEU A 59 -4.86 -3.73 -10.87
C LEU A 59 -4.81 -4.26 -12.31
N ASP A 60 -4.00 -5.30 -12.51
CA ASP A 60 -3.90 -6.08 -13.75
C ASP A 60 -4.66 -7.41 -13.61
N ALA A 61 -5.75 -7.53 -14.36
CA ALA A 61 -6.68 -8.66 -14.27
C ALA A 61 -6.01 -10.03 -14.46
N ASP A 62 -4.97 -10.09 -15.29
CA ASP A 62 -4.24 -11.33 -15.62
C ASP A 62 -3.25 -11.73 -14.52
N LYS A 63 -2.89 -10.78 -13.64
CA LYS A 63 -1.99 -11.01 -12.51
C LYS A 63 -2.72 -11.29 -11.21
N ILE A 64 -4.05 -11.10 -11.16
CA ILE A 64 -4.87 -11.42 -9.99
C ILE A 64 -5.00 -12.93 -9.85
N GLN A 65 -4.05 -13.52 -9.13
CA GLN A 65 -3.98 -14.94 -8.83
C GLN A 65 -3.28 -15.17 -7.51
N LYS A 66 -3.75 -16.17 -6.76
CA LYS A 66 -3.12 -16.53 -5.48
C LYS A 66 -1.65 -16.88 -5.67
N ASN A 67 -0.76 -16.00 -5.20
CA ASN A 67 0.68 -16.21 -5.23
C ASN A 67 1.23 -16.34 -3.80
N LYS A 68 1.48 -17.58 -3.38
CA LYS A 68 1.96 -17.89 -2.02
C LYS A 68 3.30 -17.22 -1.68
N ALA A 69 4.19 -16.98 -2.65
CA ALA A 69 5.49 -16.37 -2.37
C ALA A 69 5.35 -14.89 -1.97
N ILE A 70 4.52 -14.14 -2.70
CA ILE A 70 4.25 -12.72 -2.40
C ILE A 70 3.41 -12.61 -1.11
N ILE A 71 2.42 -13.47 -0.91
CA ILE A 71 1.64 -13.54 0.35
C ILE A 71 2.57 -13.81 1.55
N THR A 72 3.59 -14.67 1.40
CA THR A 72 4.56 -14.94 2.49
C THR A 72 5.39 -13.70 2.80
N MET A 73 5.78 -12.92 1.79
CA MET A 73 6.49 -11.65 1.96
C MET A 73 5.59 -10.58 2.59
N GLN A 74 4.30 -10.56 2.25
CA GLN A 74 3.28 -9.70 2.87
C GLN A 74 3.05 -10.04 4.35
N ILE A 75 2.98 -11.32 4.70
CA ILE A 75 2.83 -11.79 6.08
C ILE A 75 4.08 -11.40 6.88
N PHE A 76 5.28 -11.59 6.31
CA PHE A 76 6.54 -11.18 6.94
C PHE A 76 6.57 -9.68 7.25
N LEU A 77 6.17 -8.84 6.29
CA LEU A 77 6.06 -7.40 6.51
C LEU A 77 4.98 -7.06 7.53
N THR A 78 3.85 -7.76 7.55
CA THR A 78 2.78 -7.57 8.56
C THR A 78 3.25 -7.96 9.96
N ILE A 79 4.08 -9.00 10.09
CA ILE A 79 4.70 -9.40 11.36
C ILE A 79 5.72 -8.36 11.82
N ILE A 80 6.50 -7.78 10.89
CA ILE A 80 7.42 -6.67 11.19
C ILE A 80 6.66 -5.37 11.54
N HIS A 81 5.53 -5.09 10.87
CA HIS A 81 4.68 -3.94 11.20
C HIS A 81 3.99 -4.11 12.58
N ASN A 82 3.58 -5.32 12.96
CA ASN A 82 3.09 -5.55 14.33
C ASN A 82 4.20 -5.45 15.40
N ALA A 83 5.47 -5.41 15.01
CA ALA A 83 6.60 -5.26 15.93
C ALA A 83 6.87 -3.79 16.32
N ASP A 84 6.61 -2.78 15.46
CA ASP A 84 6.59 -1.35 15.87
C ASP A 84 6.09 -0.38 14.75
N PHE A 85 4.90 -0.59 14.18
CA PHE A 85 4.36 0.32 13.14
C PHE A 85 3.57 1.51 13.71
N SER A 86 3.27 1.52 15.02
CA SER A 86 2.65 2.67 15.68
C SER A 86 3.51 3.92 15.51
N HIS A 87 4.83 3.77 15.59
CA HIS A 87 5.77 4.88 15.45
C HIS A 87 5.81 5.45 14.02
N TYR A 88 5.81 4.58 13.00
CA TYR A 88 5.85 5.01 11.60
C TYR A 88 4.54 5.68 11.12
N VAL A 89 3.40 5.18 11.59
CA VAL A 89 2.10 5.76 11.26
C VAL A 89 1.90 7.11 11.97
N GLN A 90 2.31 7.24 13.23
CA GLN A 90 2.30 8.54 13.91
C GLN A 90 3.23 9.56 13.25
N VAL A 91 4.44 9.15 12.85
CA VAL A 91 5.36 10.03 12.10
C VAL A 91 4.73 10.45 10.77
N PHE A 92 4.08 9.54 10.03
CA PHE A 92 3.41 9.85 8.76
C PHE A 92 2.26 10.87 8.90
N TYR A 93 1.36 10.69 9.88
CA TYR A 93 0.27 11.64 10.12
C TYR A 93 0.80 12.99 10.62
N LEU A 94 1.80 12.99 11.51
CA LEU A 94 2.43 14.21 12.01
C LEU A 94 3.22 14.95 10.92
N THR A 95 3.83 14.25 9.97
CA THR A 95 4.49 14.89 8.82
C THR A 95 3.48 15.46 7.83
N ASN A 96 2.32 14.81 7.60
CA ASN A 96 1.30 15.30 6.68
C ASN A 96 0.47 16.46 7.24
N GLU A 97 0.19 16.51 8.55
CA GLU A 97 -0.47 17.69 9.17
C GLU A 97 0.42 18.94 9.13
N ASN A 98 1.74 18.79 9.18
CA ASN A 98 2.70 19.88 9.07
C ASN A 98 3.06 20.28 7.62
N MET A 99 2.39 19.71 6.60
CA MET A 99 2.55 20.11 5.19
C MET A 99 1.42 21.03 4.67
N HIS A 100 0.46 21.38 5.51
CA HIS A 100 -0.66 22.28 5.17
C HIS A 100 -0.67 23.62 5.93
N GLU A 101 0.38 23.95 6.68
CA GLU A 101 0.68 25.31 7.17
C GLU A 101 1.93 25.89 6.48
#